data_AF-A0A9P6XR34-F1
#
_entry.id   AF-A0A9P6XR34-F1
#
_cell.length_a   1.000
_cell.length_b   1.000
_cell.length_c   1.000
_cell.angle_alpha   90.00
_cell.angle_beta   90.00
_cell.angle_gamma   90.00
#
_symmetry.space_group_name_H-M   'P 1'
#
loop_
_entity.id
_entity.type
_entity.pdbx_description
1 polymer ?
#
loop_
_entity_poly.entity_id
_entity_poly.type
_entity_poly.pdbx_seq_one_letter_code
_entity_poly.pdbx_strand_id
1 'polypeptide(L)'
;MGTTFGSANTMRLDNMVLYQTPSLSGFKAGVGYSFSADDSVSDTTQTGFATGDNNRVLTAGVQYVNGLLNLAVAYDRFDPTNKRVGGKDAARIQEYIVGGSPATAGSWARTWAPRPRV
;
A
#
# COMPACT_ATOMS: atom_id res chain seq x y z
N MET A 1 -2.11 3.98 8.29
CA MET A 1 -1.84 3.88 6.85
C MET A 1 -0.33 3.84 6.64
N GLY A 2 0.37 2.86 7.19
CA GLY A 2 1.85 2.84 7.17
C GLY A 2 2.44 1.44 7.29
N THR A 3 1.68 0.50 7.85
CA THR A 3 2.06 -0.92 7.93
C THR A 3 1.22 -1.82 7.01
N THR A 4 0.06 -1.34 6.53
CA THR A 4 -0.84 -2.11 5.64
C THR A 4 -0.34 -2.22 4.21
N PHE A 5 0.43 -1.23 3.73
CA PHE A 5 0.97 -1.20 2.36
C PHE A 5 2.41 -1.78 2.28
N GLY A 6 2.84 -2.52 3.31
CA GLY A 6 4.27 -2.73 3.57
C GLY A 6 4.74 -4.18 3.76
N SER A 7 3.95 -5.22 3.45
CA SER A 7 4.49 -6.59 3.47
C SER A 7 5.43 -6.87 2.29
N ALA A 8 5.33 -6.12 1.19
CA ALA A 8 6.36 -6.04 0.17
C ALA A 8 7.52 -5.17 0.67
N ASN A 9 8.39 -5.79 1.47
CA ASN A 9 9.74 -5.35 1.81
C ASN A 9 10.31 -4.31 0.82
N THR A 10 10.26 -3.03 1.18
CA THR A 10 11.02 -1.94 0.52
C THR A 10 10.74 -1.74 -0.99
N MET A 11 9.55 -2.00 -1.52
CA MET A 11 9.22 -1.57 -2.89
C MET A 11 8.83 -0.08 -2.89
N ARG A 12 9.83 0.80 -3.02
CA ARG A 12 9.59 2.20 -3.39
C ARG A 12 9.32 2.23 -4.88
N LEU A 13 8.08 2.52 -5.24
CA LEU A 13 7.66 2.58 -6.63
C LEU A 13 7.86 4.00 -7.15
N ASP A 14 8.70 4.15 -8.17
CA ASP A 14 8.92 5.42 -8.85
C ASP A 14 7.79 5.71 -9.84
N ASN A 15 7.67 6.98 -10.23
CA ASN A 15 6.70 7.46 -11.21
C ASN A 15 5.28 6.92 -10.98
N MET A 16 4.81 7.02 -9.72
CA MET A 16 3.51 6.54 -9.26
C MET A 16 2.51 7.69 -9.13
N VAL A 17 1.27 7.40 -9.49
CA VAL A 17 0.10 8.16 -9.05
C VAL A 17 -0.62 7.37 -7.96
N LEU A 18 -0.84 8.00 -6.80
CA LEU A 18 -1.58 7.43 -5.67
C LEU A 18 -2.81 8.28 -5.38
N TYR A 19 -3.97 7.63 -5.30
CA TYR A 19 -5.21 8.25 -4.83
C TYR A 19 -5.64 7.58 -3.53
N GLN A 20 -5.97 8.40 -2.52
CA GLN A 20 -6.45 7.91 -1.23
C GLN A 20 -7.72 8.68 -0.83
N THR A 21 -8.71 7.97 -0.33
CA THR A 21 -9.94 8.58 0.18
C THR A 21 -9.72 9.15 1.58
N PRO A 22 -10.48 10.20 1.96
CA PRO A 22 -10.68 10.54 3.36
C PRO A 22 -11.30 9.39 4.16
N SER A 23 -11.30 9.53 5.48
CA SER A 23 -12.00 8.59 6.37
C SER A 23 -13.51 8.80 6.26
N LEU A 24 -14.23 7.79 5.80
CA LEU A 24 -15.69 7.80 5.65
C LEU A 24 -16.28 6.73 6.58
N SER A 25 -16.81 7.14 7.74
CA SER A 25 -17.39 6.21 8.73
C SER A 25 -16.44 5.05 9.13
N GLY A 26 -15.15 5.36 9.29
CA GLY A 26 -14.12 4.37 9.60
C GLY A 26 -13.51 3.66 8.39
N PHE A 27 -14.11 3.77 7.20
CA PHE A 27 -13.53 3.24 5.96
C PHE A 27 -12.53 4.20 5.34
N LYS A 28 -11.44 3.64 4.83
CA LYS A 28 -10.43 4.31 4.02
C LYS A 28 -10.02 3.38 2.89
N ALA A 29 -9.89 3.92 1.69
CA ALA A 29 -9.40 3.18 0.54
C ALA A 29 -8.26 3.94 -0.12
N GLY A 30 -7.38 3.21 -0.79
CA GLY A 30 -6.32 3.76 -1.61
C GLY A 30 -6.09 2.90 -2.84
N VAL A 31 -5.73 3.53 -3.94
CA VAL A 31 -5.30 2.86 -5.17
C VAL A 31 -4.12 3.63 -5.76
N GLY A 32 -3.08 2.92 -6.16
CA GLY A 32 -1.88 3.48 -6.75
C GLY A 32 -1.49 2.73 -8.02
N TYR A 33 -0.93 3.46 -8.97
CA TYR A 33 -0.41 2.89 -10.20
C TYR A 33 0.96 3.50 -10.51
N SER A 34 1.96 2.64 -10.70
CA SER A 34 3.30 3.02 -11.15
C SER A 34 3.47 2.68 -12.63
N PHE A 35 3.91 3.69 -13.38
CA PHE A 35 4.20 3.56 -14.81
C PHE A 35 5.64 3.07 -15.07
N SER A 36 6.52 3.13 -14.05
CA SER A 36 7.89 2.62 -14.08
C SER A 36 8.35 2.27 -12.65
N ALA A 37 8.16 1.02 -12.26
CA ALA A 37 8.33 0.54 -10.88
C ALA A 37 9.79 0.30 -10.45
N ASP A 38 10.78 0.72 -11.25
CA ASP A 38 12.22 0.60 -11.00
C ASP A 38 12.96 1.73 -11.73
N ASP A 39 13.70 2.58 -11.00
CA ASP A 39 14.62 3.59 -11.53
C ASP A 39 16.10 3.19 -11.35
N SER A 40 16.39 1.97 -10.85
CA SER A 40 17.76 1.44 -10.67
C SER A 40 18.43 1.05 -11.99
N VAL A 41 17.92 1.55 -13.11
CA VAL A 41 18.03 0.88 -14.39
C VAL A 41 19.12 1.56 -15.21
N SER A 42 20.35 1.08 -15.00
CA SER A 42 21.40 1.17 -16.03
C SER A 42 21.13 0.20 -17.20
N ASP A 43 19.86 -0.10 -17.48
CA ASP A 43 19.43 -1.01 -18.54
C ASP A 43 18.83 -0.16 -19.67
N THR A 44 19.50 -0.20 -20.82
CA THR A 44 19.12 0.51 -22.05
C THR A 44 17.79 0.01 -22.65
N THR A 45 17.06 -0.86 -21.94
CA THR A 45 15.79 -1.45 -22.36
C THR A 45 14.54 -0.71 -21.82
N GLN A 46 14.63 0.08 -20.76
CA GLN A 46 13.50 0.88 -20.24
C GLN A 46 13.39 2.25 -20.92
N THR A 47 12.97 2.26 -22.19
CA THR A 47 13.05 3.45 -23.07
C THR A 47 11.70 3.99 -23.54
N GLY A 48 10.56 3.43 -23.09
CA GLY A 48 9.26 3.71 -23.70
C GLY A 48 8.09 3.78 -22.74
N PHE A 49 7.55 4.99 -22.54
CA PHE A 49 6.27 5.24 -21.86
C PHE A 49 5.05 4.63 -22.62
N ALA A 50 5.18 4.38 -23.93
CA ALA A 50 4.05 4.07 -24.81
C ALA A 50 3.76 2.56 -25.03
N THR A 51 4.74 1.67 -24.80
CA THR A 51 4.68 0.27 -25.29
C THR A 51 4.62 -0.81 -24.21
N GLY A 52 4.53 -0.44 -22.93
CA GLY A 52 4.63 -1.41 -21.82
C GLY A 52 6.03 -2.00 -21.68
N ASP A 53 7.04 -1.25 -22.11
CA ASP A 53 8.45 -1.62 -22.00
C ASP A 53 9.05 -1.28 -20.63
N ASN A 54 8.21 -0.85 -19.68
CA ASN A 54 8.56 -0.61 -18.30
C ASN A 54 7.84 -1.60 -17.39
N ASN A 55 8.44 -1.87 -16.23
CA ASN A 55 7.76 -2.60 -15.16
C ASN A 55 6.66 -1.71 -14.58
N ARG A 56 5.45 -2.24 -14.45
CA ARG A 56 4.29 -1.50 -13.93
C ARG A 56 3.73 -2.21 -12.73
N VAL A 57 3.21 -1.44 -11.78
CA VAL A 57 2.61 -1.98 -10.56
C VAL A 57 1.28 -1.31 -10.29
N LEU A 58 0.26 -2.12 -10.05
CA LEU A 58 -1.02 -1.70 -9.50
C LEU A 58 -1.05 -2.11 -8.02
N THR A 59 -1.35 -1.16 -7.15
CA THR A 59 -1.60 -1.40 -5.73
C THR A 59 -2.99 -0.89 -5.37
N ALA A 60 -3.73 -1.63 -4.56
CA ALA A 60 -5.02 -1.22 -4.05
C ALA A 60 -5.18 -1.72 -2.61
N GLY A 61 -5.81 -0.92 -1.77
CA GLY A 61 -6.04 -1.31 -0.38
C GLY A 61 -7.28 -0.67 0.21
N VAL A 62 -7.91 -1.39 1.11
CA VAL A 62 -9.06 -0.93 1.90
C VAL A 62 -8.80 -1.24 3.36
N GLN A 63 -9.07 -0.25 4.20
CA GLN A 63 -8.99 -0.37 5.65
C GLN A 63 -10.31 0.08 6.28
N TYR A 64 -10.74 -0.65 7.29
CA TYR A 64 -11.87 -0.31 8.14
C TYR A 64 -11.43 -0.22 9.59
N VAL A 65 -11.71 0.91 10.22
CA VAL A 65 -11.46 1.13 11.65
C VAL A 65 -12.73 1.65 12.30
N ASN A 66 -13.30 0.85 13.21
CA ASN A 66 -14.46 1.27 13.98
C ASN A 66 -14.36 0.75 15.42
N GLY A 67 -14.31 1.68 16.39
CA GLY A 67 -14.19 1.35 17.81
C GLY A 67 -12.93 0.56 18.11
N LEU A 68 -13.11 -0.69 18.54
CA LEU A 68 -12.04 -1.65 18.92
C LEU A 68 -11.61 -2.56 17.77
N LEU A 69 -12.11 -2.37 16.55
CA LEU A 69 -11.81 -3.24 15.41
C LEU A 69 -11.05 -2.47 14.32
N ASN A 70 -9.94 -3.05 13.87
CA ASN A 70 -9.20 -2.63 12.70
C ASN A 70 -9.06 -3.80 11.74
N LEU A 71 -9.50 -3.63 10.50
CA LEU A 71 -9.38 -4.60 9.42
C LEU A 71 -8.74 -3.94 8.22
N ALA A 72 -7.90 -4.69 7.52
CA ALA A 72 -7.18 -4.23 6.36
C ALA A 72 -7.08 -5.33 5.31
N VAL A 73 -7.26 -4.95 4.05
CA VAL A 73 -6.98 -5.77 2.88
C VAL A 73 -6.16 -4.97 1.89
N ALA A 74 -5.22 -5.61 1.23
CA ALA A 74 -4.45 -5.03 0.13
C ALA A 74 -4.26 -6.04 -1.00
N TYR A 75 -4.09 -5.51 -2.19
CA TYR A 75 -3.88 -6.23 -3.42
C TYR A 75 -2.79 -5.52 -4.21
N ASP A 76 -1.75 -6.26 -4.59
CA ASP A 76 -0.68 -5.78 -5.44
C ASP A 76 -0.55 -6.66 -6.67
N ARG A 77 -0.31 -6.03 -7.81
CA ARG A 77 -0.10 -6.72 -9.09
C ARG A 77 1.09 -6.12 -9.81
N PHE A 78 2.02 -6.98 -10.19
CA PHE A 78 3.19 -6.63 -10.98
C PHE A 78 3.01 -7.08 -12.44
N ASP A 79 3.12 -6.10 -13.33
CA ASP A 79 3.10 -6.28 -14.78
C ASP A 79 4.52 -6.05 -15.32
N PRO A 80 5.28 -7.11 -15.68
CA PRO A 80 6.65 -6.99 -16.17
C PRO A 80 6.72 -6.29 -17.54
N THR A 81 7.89 -5.73 -17.85
CA THR A 81 8.18 -5.19 -19.20
C THR A 81 8.02 -6.24 -20.30
N ASN A 82 7.42 -5.83 -21.42
CA ASN A 82 7.28 -6.65 -22.63
C ASN A 82 8.64 -7.04 -23.26
N LYS A 83 9.73 -6.35 -22.90
CA LYS A 83 11.10 -6.67 -23.36
C LYS A 83 11.76 -7.81 -22.59
N ARG A 84 11.19 -8.23 -21.46
CA ARG A 84 11.65 -9.41 -20.73
C ARG A 84 11.23 -10.68 -21.47
N VAL A 85 12.06 -11.71 -21.45
CA VAL A 85 11.68 -13.05 -21.95
C VAL A 85 10.43 -13.52 -21.18
N GLY A 86 9.33 -13.80 -21.89
CA GLY A 86 8.02 -14.10 -21.28
C GLY A 86 7.20 -12.88 -20.81
N GLY A 87 7.68 -11.65 -21.00
CA GLY A 87 6.98 -10.43 -20.58
C GLY A 87 5.66 -10.15 -21.32
N LYS A 88 5.47 -10.78 -22.48
CA LYS A 88 4.21 -10.77 -23.24
C LYS A 88 3.18 -11.78 -22.72
N ASP A 89 3.58 -12.68 -21.81
CA ASP A 89 2.67 -13.67 -21.25
C ASP A 89 1.64 -12.99 -20.34
N ALA A 90 0.39 -13.43 -20.43
CA ALA A 90 -0.70 -12.91 -19.61
C ALA A 90 -0.54 -13.24 -18.12
N ALA A 91 0.41 -14.11 -17.77
CA ALA A 91 0.73 -14.46 -16.39
C ALA A 91 1.25 -13.23 -15.64
N ARG A 92 0.49 -12.79 -14.61
CA ARG A 92 0.85 -11.64 -13.77
C ARG A 92 1.15 -12.12 -12.37
N ILE A 93 2.15 -11.51 -11.74
CA ILE A 93 2.46 -11.76 -10.32
C ILE A 93 1.47 -10.93 -9.50
N GLN A 94 0.79 -11.58 -8.57
CA GLN A 94 -0.26 -10.96 -7.76
C GLN A 94 -0.06 -11.34 -6.28
N GLU A 95 -0.22 -10.37 -5.40
CA GLU A 95 -0.15 -10.51 -3.95
C GLU A 95 -1.46 -10.05 -3.33
N TYR A 96 -1.91 -10.79 -2.32
CA TYR A 96 -3.10 -10.47 -1.53
C TYR A 96 -2.73 -10.48 -0.06
N ILE A 97 -3.05 -9.40 0.64
CA ILE A 97 -2.75 -9.23 2.06
C ILE A 97 -4.07 -9.02 2.78
N VAL A 98 -4.26 -9.71 3.90
CA VAL A 98 -5.36 -9.50 4.81
C VAL A 98 -4.82 -9.47 6.23
N GLY A 99 -5.28 -8.49 7.01
CA GLY A 99 -4.83 -8.30 8.38
C GLY A 99 -5.92 -7.69 9.24
N GLY A 100 -5.89 -8.02 10.53
CA GLY A 100 -6.81 -7.45 11.50
C GLY A 100 -6.13 -7.29 12.85
N SER A 101 -6.56 -6.28 13.61
CA SER A 101 -6.12 -6.09 14.99
C SER A 101 -7.22 -5.46 15.83
N PRO A 102 -7.19 -5.66 17.15
CA PRO A 102 -7.92 -4.79 18.05
C PRO A 102 -7.41 -3.34 17.87
N ALA A 103 -8.30 -2.40 17.62
CA ALA A 103 -7.99 -0.98 17.70
C ALA A 103 -7.88 -0.62 19.19
N THR A 104 -6.65 -0.42 19.66
CA THR A 104 -6.39 -0.04 21.05
C THR A 104 -6.98 1.33 21.31
N ALA A 105 -8.11 1.38 22.02
CA ALA A 105 -8.57 2.60 22.66
C ALA A 105 -7.59 2.94 23.80
N GLY A 106 -6.75 3.94 23.60
CA GLY A 106 -5.90 4.47 24.67
C GLY A 106 -6.76 5.05 25.79
N SER A 107 -6.98 4.27 26.86
CA SER A 107 -7.72 4.70 28.05
C SER A 107 -7.08 4.10 29.30
N TRP A 108 -5.91 4.59 29.67
CA TRP A 108 -5.37 4.49 31.04
C TRP A 108 -4.69 5.80 31.43
N ALA A 109 -5.47 6.87 31.55
CA ALA A 109 -5.05 8.07 32.27
C ALA A 109 -6.23 8.58 33.10
N ARG A 110 -6.69 7.74 34.05
CA ARG A 110 -7.56 8.21 35.14
C ARG A 110 -6.70 8.46 36.38
N THR A 111 -6.51 9.75 36.63
CA THR A 111 -6.60 10.40 37.93
C THR A 111 -5.63 9.94 39.02
N TRP A 112 -4.55 10.70 39.22
CA TRP A 112 -4.06 10.97 40.57
C TRP A 112 -3.85 12.48 40.74
N ALA A 113 -4.89 13.17 41.24
CA ALA A 113 -4.76 14.51 41.77
C ALA A 113 -4.51 14.39 43.28
N PRO A 114 -3.38 14.86 43.84
CA PRO A 114 -3.23 14.95 45.28
C PRO A 114 -4.14 16.06 45.80
N ARG A 115 -5.02 15.73 46.75
CA ARG A 115 -5.80 16.72 47.50
C ARG A 115 -4.85 17.51 48.41
N PRO A 116 -4.86 18.85 48.41
CA PRO A 116 -4.21 19.62 49.46
C PRO A 116 -4.96 19.36 50.78
N ARG A 117 -4.24 18.97 51.82
CA ARG A 117 -4.76 19.04 53.19
C ARG A 117 -4.71 20.49 53.66
N VAL A 118 -5.73 20.84 54.45
CA VAL A 118 -5.97 22.11 55.15
C VAL A 118 -4.71 22.62 55.85
#